data_AF-A0A5A7NGU4-F1
#
_entry.id   AF-A0A5A7NGU4-F1
#
_cell.length_a   1.000
_cell.length_b   1.000
_cell.length_c   1.000
_cell.angle_alpha   90.00
_cell.angle_beta   90.00
_cell.angle_gamma   90.00
#
_symmetry.space_group_name_H-M   'P 1'
#
loop_
_entity.id
_entity.type
_entity.pdbx_description
1 polymer ?
#
loop_
_entity_poly.entity_id
_entity_poly.type
_entity_poly.pdbx_seq_one_letter_code
_entity_poly.pdbx_strand_id
1 'polypeptide(L)'
;MMEWRNPDIANTEQTKGVHSTRSGGRPVRVATVQMKMRAVTSFDGFLSNVAYFAEVASDYHADFVVFPELFTLQLLSAEPKKLTPQEASKP
;
A
#
# COMPACT_ATOMS: atom_id res chain seq x y z
N MET A 1 9.05 1.10 10.24
CA MET A 1 8.81 2.30 9.42
C MET A 1 9.04 1.89 7.97
N MET A 2 8.16 2.26 7.04
CA MET A 2 8.39 2.01 5.61
C MET A 2 9.34 3.07 5.07
N GLU A 3 10.45 2.64 4.46
CA GLU A 3 11.46 3.50 3.83
C GLU A 3 11.48 3.20 2.32
N TRP A 4 11.36 4.25 1.50
CA TRP A 4 11.63 4.17 0.06
C TRP A 4 12.86 4.98 -0.28
N ARG A 5 13.85 4.33 -0.90
CA ARG A 5 15.06 4.98 -1.41
C ARG A 5 14.85 5.31 -2.87
N ASN A 6 14.73 6.60 -3.19
CA ASN A 6 14.56 7.04 -4.57
C ASN A 6 15.85 6.83 -5.38
N PRO A 7 15.88 5.93 -6.38
CA PRO A 7 17.08 5.67 -7.18
C PRO A 7 17.49 6.89 -8.04
N ASP A 8 16.56 7.79 -8.36
CA ASP A 8 16.83 8.97 -9.20
C ASP A 8 17.72 10.01 -8.50
N ILE A 9 17.79 9.98 -7.16
CA ILE A 9 18.59 10.92 -6.37
C ILE A 9 20.06 10.52 -6.29
N ALA A 10 20.39 9.22 -6.49
CA ALA A 10 21.75 8.69 -6.31
C ALA A 10 22.79 9.29 -7.28
N ASN A 11 22.36 9.96 -8.36
CA ASN A 11 23.25 10.57 -9.35
C ASN A 11 23.54 12.08 -9.11
N THR A 12 23.06 12.68 -8.01
CA THR A 12 23.17 14.14 -7.75
C THR A 12 24.29 14.48 -6.75
N GLU A 13 25.43 13.79 -6.78
CA GLU A 13 26.58 14.18 -5.93
C GLU A 13 27.38 15.39 -6.48
N GLN A 14 27.04 15.94 -7.66
CA GLN A 14 27.85 16.97 -8.34
C GLN A 14 27.40 18.43 -8.16
N THR A 15 26.26 18.73 -7.53
CA THR A 15 25.80 20.13 -7.37
C THR A 15 25.63 20.52 -5.90
N LYS A 16 26.76 20.59 -5.20
CA LYS A 16 26.88 21.32 -3.93
C LYS A 16 27.09 22.81 -4.22
N GLY A 17 26.01 23.56 -4.34
CA GLY A 17 26.09 25.02 -4.42
C GLY A 17 24.84 25.61 -5.01
N VAL A 18 24.41 26.73 -4.44
CA VAL A 18 23.19 27.47 -4.75
C VAL A 18 21.95 26.84 -4.10
N HIS A 19 21.21 27.67 -3.35
CA HIS A 19 19.92 27.38 -2.77
C HIS A 19 19.00 26.60 -3.72
N SER A 20 18.98 25.29 -3.57
CA SER A 20 18.06 24.44 -4.32
C SER A 20 16.77 24.31 -3.52
N THR A 21 15.94 25.36 -3.55
CA THR A 21 14.55 25.30 -3.04
C THR A 21 13.67 24.34 -3.85
N ARG A 22 14.24 23.62 -4.83
CA ARG A 22 13.63 22.52 -5.61
C ARG A 22 14.69 21.49 -6.05
N SER A 23 15.44 20.92 -5.12
CA SER A 23 16.49 19.94 -5.47
C SER A 23 15.91 18.63 -5.97
N GLY A 24 15.84 18.49 -7.30
CA GLY A 24 16.12 17.25 -8.05
C GLY A 24 15.18 16.04 -7.91
N GLY A 25 14.25 16.02 -6.96
CA GLY A 25 13.31 14.91 -6.80
C GLY A 25 12.12 15.04 -7.73
N ARG A 26 11.82 14.02 -8.55
CA ARG A 26 10.53 13.93 -9.24
C ARG A 26 9.39 13.95 -8.20
N PRO A 27 8.29 14.69 -8.44
CA PRO A 27 7.13 14.63 -7.55
C PRO A 27 6.59 13.19 -7.51
N VAL A 28 6.34 12.68 -6.30
CA VAL A 28 5.78 11.33 -6.07
C VAL A 28 4.31 11.47 -5.72
N ARG A 29 3.46 10.66 -6.35
CA ARG A 29 2.03 10.60 -6.07
C ARG A 29 1.72 9.40 -5.18
N VAL A 30 1.03 9.65 -4.07
CA VAL A 30 0.63 8.62 -3.12
C VAL A 30 -0.89 8.59 -3.00
N ALA A 31 -1.49 7.42 -3.20
CA ALA A 31 -2.90 7.16 -2.97
C ALA A 31 -3.09 6.47 -1.63
N THR A 32 -3.92 7.05 -0.75
CA THR A 32 -4.32 6.41 0.50
C THR A 32 -5.72 5.84 0.36
N VAL A 33 -5.88 4.56 0.65
CA VAL A 33 -7.17 3.88 0.54
C VAL A 33 -7.96 4.03 1.83
N GLN A 34 -9.17 4.55 1.72
CA GLN A 34 -10.18 4.43 2.77
C GLN A 34 -11.16 3.33 2.39
N MET A 35 -11.07 2.19 3.06
CA MET A 35 -11.93 1.02 2.82
C MET A 35 -12.75 0.67 4.06
N LYS A 36 -13.94 0.11 3.86
CA LYS A 36 -14.76 -0.43 4.96
C LYS A 36 -14.28 -1.83 5.31
N MET A 37 -14.17 -2.14 6.60
CA MET A 37 -14.10 -3.53 7.05
C MET A 37 -15.43 -4.21 6.78
N ARG A 38 -15.45 -5.11 5.79
CA ARG A 38 -16.60 -5.93 5.45
C ARG A 38 -16.20 -7.40 5.45
N ALA A 39 -17.17 -8.26 5.74
CA ALA A 39 -16.97 -9.69 5.60
C ALA A 39 -16.73 -10.05 4.13
N VAL A 40 -15.79 -10.95 3.90
CA VAL A 40 -15.48 -11.53 2.59
C VAL A 40 -15.82 -13.01 2.64
N THR A 41 -16.34 -13.54 1.54
CA THR A 41 -16.77 -14.95 1.44
C THR A 41 -15.65 -15.88 0.97
N SER A 42 -14.58 -15.32 0.41
CA SER A 42 -13.42 -16.06 -0.09
C SER A 42 -12.19 -15.16 -0.19
N PHE A 43 -11.02 -15.80 -0.28
CA PHE A 43 -9.75 -15.12 -0.54
C PHE A 43 -9.76 -14.36 -1.88
N ASP A 44 -10.34 -14.95 -2.94
CA ASP A 44 -10.46 -14.31 -4.25
C ASP A 44 -11.35 -13.05 -4.20
N GLY A 45 -12.42 -13.07 -3.40
CA GLY A 45 -13.27 -11.90 -3.18
C GLY A 45 -12.52 -10.77 -2.45
N PHE A 46 -11.67 -11.13 -1.48
CA PHE A 46 -10.77 -10.18 -0.84
C PHE A 46 -9.75 -9.59 -1.82
N LEU A 47 -9.07 -10.44 -2.61
CA LEU A 47 -8.10 -9.97 -3.61
C LEU A 47 -8.73 -9.07 -4.66
N SER A 48 -9.95 -9.39 -5.11
CA SER A 48 -10.69 -8.55 -6.05
C SER A 48 -10.95 -7.14 -5.50
N ASN A 49 -11.26 -7.05 -4.20
CA ASN A 49 -11.44 -5.76 -3.52
C ASN A 49 -10.13 -4.97 -3.41
N VAL A 50 -9.01 -5.64 -3.11
CA VAL A 50 -7.68 -5.01 -3.06
C VAL A 50 -7.24 -4.55 -4.45
N ALA A 51 -7.40 -5.40 -5.46
CA ALA A 51 -7.05 -5.12 -6.86
C ALA A 51 -7.79 -3.90 -7.40
N TYR A 52 -9.09 -3.78 -7.10
CA TYR A 52 -9.87 -2.60 -7.47
C TYR A 52 -9.23 -1.28 -6.99
N PHE A 53 -8.77 -1.19 -5.74
CA PHE A 53 -8.13 0.02 -5.25
C PHE A 53 -6.76 0.27 -5.87
N ALA A 54 -6.00 -0.79 -6.17
CA ALA A 54 -4.72 -0.67 -6.86
C ALA A 54 -4.90 -0.18 -8.31
N GLU A 55 -5.92 -0.67 -9.00
CA GLU A 55 -6.28 -0.24 -10.35
C GLU A 55 -6.72 1.22 -10.38
N VAL A 56 -7.64 1.63 -9.49
CA VAL A 56 -8.05 3.03 -9.36
C VAL A 56 -6.84 3.92 -9.04
N ALA A 57 -5.95 3.51 -8.13
CA ALA A 57 -4.73 4.27 -7.84
C ALA A 57 -3.82 4.40 -9.08
N SER A 58 -3.74 3.37 -9.91
CA SER A 58 -3.01 3.36 -11.18
C SER A 58 -3.61 4.35 -12.19
N ASP A 59 -4.94 4.43 -12.30
CA ASP A 59 -5.65 5.37 -13.17
C ASP A 59 -5.38 6.83 -12.79
N TYR A 60 -5.19 7.13 -11.50
CA TYR A 60 -4.76 8.45 -11.01
C TYR A 60 -3.24 8.71 -11.17
N HIS A 61 -2.52 7.76 -11.76
CA HIS A 61 -1.06 7.76 -11.89
C HIS A 61 -0.34 7.87 -10.55
N ALA A 62 -0.83 7.18 -9.51
CA ALA A 62 -0.12 7.09 -8.25
C ALA A 62 1.12 6.19 -8.37
N ASP A 63 2.24 6.59 -7.77
CA ASP A 63 3.45 5.76 -7.65
C ASP A 63 3.31 4.73 -6.52
N PHE A 64 2.58 5.08 -5.46
CA PHE A 64 2.34 4.22 -4.30
C PHE A 64 0.86 4.22 -3.91
N VAL A 65 0.37 3.05 -3.51
CA VAL A 65 -0.94 2.87 -2.86
C VAL A 65 -0.74 2.34 -1.44
N VAL A 66 -1.38 2.98 -0.47
CA VAL A 66 -1.27 2.63 0.95
C VAL A 66 -2.63 2.20 1.48
N PHE A 67 -2.68 0.98 2.02
CA PHE A 67 -3.87 0.42 2.64
C PHE A 67 -3.90 0.72 4.14
N PRO A 68 -5.11 0.76 4.76
CA PRO A 68 -5.23 0.87 6.21
C PRO A 68 -4.53 -0.27 6.94
N GLU A 69 -4.09 0.01 8.16
CA GLU A 69 -3.54 -1.01 9.05
C GLU A 69 -4.53 -2.17 9.25
N LEU A 70 -3.99 -3.39 9.29
CA LEU A 70 -4.75 -4.62 9.54
C LEU A 70 -5.91 -4.87 8.55
N PHE A 71 -5.86 -4.32 7.33
CA PHE A 71 -6.93 -4.53 6.34
C PHE A 71 -7.15 -6.01 5.95
N THR A 72 -6.14 -6.85 6.12
CA THR A 72 -6.19 -8.30 5.89
C THR A 72 -7.03 -9.06 6.93
N LEU A 73 -7.41 -8.45 8.06
CA LEU A 73 -8.30 -9.08 9.05
C LEU A 73 -9.67 -9.46 8.48
N GLN A 74 -10.07 -8.88 7.35
CA GLN A 74 -11.28 -9.31 6.63
C GLN A 74 -11.23 -10.81 6.28
N LEU A 75 -10.05 -11.38 6.02
CA LEU A 75 -9.89 -12.81 5.70
C LEU A 75 -10.38 -13.74 6.81
N LEU A 76 -10.39 -13.30 8.07
CA LEU A 76 -10.93 -14.10 9.19
C LEU A 76 -12.42 -14.40 9.04
N SER A 77 -13.15 -13.62 8.23
CA SER A 77 -14.56 -13.85 7.94
C SER A 77 -14.81 -14.87 6.83
N ALA A 78 -13.80 -15.18 6.02
CA ALA A 78 -13.90 -16.18 4.96
C ALA A 78 -13.62 -17.61 5.47
N GLU A 79 -13.06 -17.75 6.67
CA GLU A 79 -12.79 -19.05 7.28
C GLU A 79 -14.10 -19.65 7.85
N PRO A 80 -14.57 -20.80 7.32
CA PRO A 80 -15.80 -21.43 7.79
C PRO A 80 -15.70 -21.96 9.23
N LYS A 81 -14.49 -22.28 9.72
CA LYS A 81 -14.27 -22.73 11.08
C LYS A 81 -13.97 -21.55 12.01
N LYS A 82 -14.67 -21.43 13.14
CA LYS A 82 -14.23 -20.50 14.20
C LYS A 82 -12.89 -20.97 14.76
N LEU A 83 -11.81 -20.33 14.31
CA LEU A 83 -10.46 -20.54 14.83
C LEU A 83 -10.26 -19.66 16.06
N THR A 84 -9.50 -20.18 17.03
CA THR A 84 -8.99 -19.35 18.12
C THR A 84 -7.96 -18.36 17.57
N PRO A 85 -7.72 -17.20 18.23
CA PRO A 85 -6.73 -16.23 17.77
C PRO A 85 -5.32 -16.83 17.57
N GLN A 86 -4.94 -17.85 18.35
CA GLN A 86 -3.67 -18.55 18.19
C GLN A 86 -3.60 -19.48 16.98
N GLU A 87 -4.75 -19.97 16.50
CA GLU A 87 -4.81 -20.86 15.33
C GLU A 87 -4.86 -20.06 14.03
N ALA A 88 -5.55 -18.91 14.03
CA ALA A 88 -5.69 -18.05 12.86
C ALA A 88 -4.41 -17.27 12.49
N SER A 89 -3.45 -17.15 13.41
CA SER A 89 -2.17 -16.46 13.17
C SER A 89 -1.07 -17.37 12.61
N LYS A 90 -1.35 -18.67 12.45
CA LYS A 90 -0.40 -19.62 11.83
C LYS A 90 -0.43 -19.46 10.30
N PRO A 91 0.74 -19.44 9.65
CA PRO A 91 0.86 -19.27 8.20
C PRO A 91 0.29 -20.45 7.41
#